data_AF-A1T7M8-F1
#
_entry.id   AF-A1T7M8-F1
#
_cell.length_a   1.000
_cell.length_b   1.000
_cell.length_c   1.000
_cell.angle_alpha   90.00
_cell.angle_beta   90.00
_cell.angle_gamma   90.00
#
_symmetry.space_group_name_H-M   'P 1'
#
loop_
_entity.id
_entity.type
_entity.pdbx_description
1 polymer ?
#
loop_
_entity_poly.entity_id
_entity_poly.type
_entity_poly.pdbx_seq_one_letter_code
_entity_poly.pdbx_strand_id
1 'polypeptide(L)'
;MNTNGGSSTPVLDPAAPGPSAALRDRLDDPRVAEALDTLLEHADLLAVLVTGLDGFVRRGDDITANLTSAIGELKGQTGDLGELSASLAVLTSGLVNAAPAISTLLNSSLTKPQGADVVAALGDALVSARQSMPAPPRGVRGVWKTLRGAARDPDVTRGLVYLLEVARAFGRRV
;
A
#
# COMPACT_ATOMS: atom_id res chain seq x y z
N MET A 1 -2.26 -58.55 -88.70
CA MET A 1 -1.54 -59.15 -87.56
C MET A 1 -1.26 -58.03 -86.57
N ASN A 2 -1.74 -58.21 -85.34
CA ASN A 2 -1.69 -57.26 -84.24
C ASN A 2 -0.28 -57.24 -83.63
N THR A 3 0.29 -56.06 -83.32
CA THR A 3 1.15 -55.86 -82.12
C THR A 3 1.17 -54.39 -81.73
N ASN A 4 0.43 -54.09 -80.67
CA ASN A 4 0.61 -52.93 -79.80
C ASN A 4 2.05 -52.86 -79.27
N GLY A 5 2.58 -51.64 -79.16
CA GLY A 5 3.76 -51.31 -78.36
C GLY A 5 3.60 -49.89 -77.85
N GLY A 6 2.85 -49.74 -76.75
CA GLY A 6 2.50 -48.46 -76.17
C GLY A 6 3.73 -47.69 -75.68
N SER A 7 3.87 -46.45 -76.15
CA SER A 7 4.68 -45.44 -75.50
C SER A 7 3.96 -45.03 -74.21
N SER A 8 4.28 -45.71 -73.12
CA SER A 8 3.94 -45.26 -71.77
C SER A 8 4.62 -43.92 -71.54
N THR A 9 3.90 -42.83 -71.79
CA THR A 9 4.23 -41.53 -71.19
C THR A 9 4.26 -41.73 -69.69
N PRO A 10 5.33 -41.33 -68.98
CA PRO A 10 5.29 -41.30 -67.52
C PRO A 10 4.20 -40.29 -67.16
N VAL A 11 3.06 -40.79 -66.69
CA VAL A 11 2.11 -39.96 -65.95
C VAL A 11 2.90 -39.54 -64.71
N LEU A 12 3.37 -38.30 -64.73
CA LEU A 12 3.90 -37.66 -63.54
C LEU A 12 2.79 -37.75 -62.49
N ASP A 13 3.00 -38.56 -61.46
CA ASP A 13 2.20 -38.51 -60.25
C ASP A 13 2.11 -37.03 -59.84
N PRO A 14 0.91 -36.44 -59.67
CA PRO A 14 0.83 -35.09 -59.16
C PRO A 14 1.48 -35.11 -57.79
N ALA A 15 2.61 -34.41 -57.67
CA ALA A 15 3.36 -34.25 -56.44
C ALA A 15 2.37 -34.02 -55.29
N ALA A 16 2.43 -34.86 -54.26
CA ALA A 16 1.59 -34.74 -53.07
C ALA A 16 1.54 -33.25 -52.67
N PRO A 17 0.34 -32.66 -52.49
CA PRO A 17 0.20 -31.22 -52.35
C PRO A 17 1.15 -30.75 -51.27
N GLY A 18 2.20 -30.05 -51.70
CA GLY A 18 3.24 -29.60 -50.78
C GLY A 18 2.64 -28.67 -49.73
N PRO A 19 3.35 -28.43 -48.61
CA PRO A 19 2.89 -27.51 -47.57
C PRO A 19 2.43 -26.15 -48.10
N SER A 20 3.04 -25.69 -49.20
CA SER A 20 2.69 -24.46 -49.91
C SER A 20 1.36 -24.51 -50.68
N ALA A 21 0.91 -25.67 -51.15
CA ALA A 21 -0.40 -25.83 -51.78
C ALA A 21 -1.52 -25.77 -50.75
N ALA A 22 -1.34 -26.43 -49.60
CA ALA A 22 -2.29 -26.36 -48.49
C ALA A 22 -2.35 -24.97 -47.83
N LEU A 23 -1.23 -24.23 -47.81
CA LEU A 23 -1.20 -22.83 -47.39
C LEU A 23 -1.97 -21.92 -48.37
N ARG A 24 -1.80 -22.13 -49.69
CA ARG A 24 -2.55 -21.39 -50.71
C ARG A 24 -4.05 -21.60 -50.59
N ASP A 25 -4.49 -22.85 -50.43
CA ASP A 25 -5.91 -23.19 -50.24
C ASP A 25 -6.52 -22.51 -48.99
N ARG A 26 -5.71 -22.31 -47.93
CA ARG A 26 -6.11 -21.54 -46.73
C ARG A 26 -6.06 -20.02 -46.91
N LEU A 27 -5.17 -19.52 -47.76
CA LEU A 27 -5.07 -18.11 -48.12
C LEU A 27 -6.17 -17.67 -49.08
N ASP A 28 -6.76 -18.62 -49.82
CA ASP A 28 -7.93 -18.40 -50.67
C ASP A 28 -9.22 -18.16 -49.84
N ASP A 29 -9.20 -18.42 -48.52
CA ASP A 29 -10.28 -18.01 -47.62
C ASP A 29 -10.19 -16.50 -47.33
N PRO A 30 -11.22 -15.70 -47.72
CA PRO A 30 -11.18 -14.25 -47.56
C PRO A 30 -11.01 -13.79 -46.11
N ARG A 31 -11.49 -14.57 -45.12
CA ARG A 31 -11.34 -14.22 -43.70
C ARG A 31 -9.90 -14.39 -43.21
N VAL A 32 -9.21 -15.39 -43.73
CA VAL A 32 -7.80 -15.65 -43.40
C VAL A 32 -6.92 -14.61 -44.06
N ALA A 33 -7.20 -14.25 -45.32
CA ALA A 33 -6.50 -13.18 -46.02
C ALA A 33 -6.66 -11.84 -45.30
N GLU A 34 -7.88 -11.46 -44.88
CA GLU A 34 -8.16 -10.21 -44.17
C GLU A 34 -7.49 -10.14 -42.78
N ALA A 35 -7.48 -11.25 -42.03
CA ALA A 35 -6.77 -11.34 -40.76
C ALA A 35 -5.25 -11.23 -40.92
N LEU A 36 -4.69 -11.86 -41.95
CA LEU A 36 -3.26 -11.76 -42.28
C LEU A 36 -2.89 -10.36 -42.77
N ASP A 37 -3.73 -9.73 -43.58
CA ASP A 37 -3.54 -8.34 -44.03
C ASP A 37 -3.53 -7.40 -42.83
N THR A 38 -4.48 -7.54 -41.90
CA THR A 38 -4.53 -6.76 -40.65
C THR A 38 -3.28 -6.99 -39.77
N LEU A 39 -2.81 -8.23 -39.65
CA LEU A 39 -1.59 -8.58 -38.92
C LEU A 39 -0.33 -8.01 -39.57
N LEU A 40 -0.26 -8.02 -40.91
CA LEU A 40 0.85 -7.48 -41.68
C LEU A 40 0.87 -5.95 -41.66
N GLU A 41 -0.30 -5.31 -41.71
CA GLU A 41 -0.46 -3.86 -41.57
C GLU A 41 0.04 -3.36 -40.21
N HIS A 42 -0.10 -4.20 -39.18
CA HIS A 42 0.37 -3.91 -37.82
C HIS A 42 1.66 -4.68 -37.44
N ALA A 43 2.45 -5.12 -38.42
CA ALA A 43 3.64 -5.93 -38.19
C ALA A 43 4.69 -5.25 -37.29
N ASP A 44 4.77 -3.92 -37.32
CA ASP A 44 5.65 -3.14 -36.43
C ASP A 44 5.20 -3.23 -34.96
N LEU A 45 3.88 -3.19 -34.71
CA LEU A 45 3.34 -3.42 -33.37
C LEU A 45 3.62 -4.84 -32.88
N LEU A 46 3.56 -5.84 -33.77
CA LEU A 46 3.94 -7.22 -33.43
C LEU A 46 5.43 -7.32 -33.05
N ALA A 47 6.32 -6.62 -33.75
CA ALA A 47 7.75 -6.60 -33.43
C ALA A 47 8.02 -5.97 -32.06
N VAL A 48 7.34 -4.87 -31.74
CA VAL A 48 7.40 -4.22 -30.42
C VAL A 48 6.83 -5.13 -29.34
N LEU A 49 5.73 -5.84 -29.61
CA LEU A 49 5.07 -6.73 -28.65
C LEU A 49 5.91 -7.97 -28.38
N VAL A 50 6.55 -8.55 -29.41
CA VAL A 50 7.49 -9.67 -29.26
C VAL A 50 8.73 -9.24 -28.47
N THR A 51 9.28 -8.07 -28.76
CA THR A 51 10.44 -7.52 -28.01
C THR A 51 10.07 -7.19 -26.56
N GLY A 52 8.88 -6.62 -26.34
CA GLY A 52 8.34 -6.34 -25.02
C GLY A 52 8.07 -7.61 -24.22
N LEU A 53 7.56 -8.65 -24.87
CA LEU A 53 7.32 -9.96 -24.25
C LEU A 53 8.65 -10.66 -23.90
N ASP A 54 9.68 -10.62 -24.75
CA ASP A 54 11.01 -11.16 -24.43
C ASP A 54 11.60 -10.45 -23.19
N GLY A 55 11.48 -9.13 -23.13
CA GLY A 55 11.87 -8.34 -21.97
C GLY A 55 11.06 -8.68 -20.70
N PHE A 56 9.76 -8.91 -20.84
CA PHE A 56 8.89 -9.30 -19.74
C PHE A 56 9.18 -10.71 -19.24
N VAL A 57 9.44 -11.68 -20.13
CA VAL A 57 9.78 -13.06 -19.75
C VAL A 57 11.12 -13.09 -19.03
N ARG A 58 12.16 -12.44 -19.59
CA ARG A 58 13.48 -12.33 -18.94
C ARG A 58 13.40 -11.71 -17.56
N ARG A 59 12.59 -10.66 -17.41
CA ARG A 59 12.43 -9.95 -16.12
C ARG A 59 11.43 -10.63 -15.18
N GLY A 60 10.52 -11.41 -15.72
CA GLY A 60 9.54 -12.20 -14.99
C GLY A 60 10.20 -13.22 -14.08
N ASP A 61 11.24 -13.90 -14.56
CA ASP A 61 12.01 -14.84 -13.75
C ASP A 61 12.65 -14.16 -12.52
N ASP A 62 13.22 -12.96 -12.71
CA ASP A 62 13.77 -12.16 -11.61
C ASP A 62 12.69 -11.67 -10.65
N ILE A 63 11.54 -11.22 -11.16
CA ILE A 63 10.40 -10.76 -10.33
C ILE A 63 9.83 -11.92 -9.52
N THR A 64 9.65 -13.09 -10.14
CA THR A 64 9.16 -14.29 -9.46
C THR A 64 10.15 -14.75 -8.40
N ALA A 65 11.46 -14.77 -8.69
CA ALA A 65 12.47 -15.12 -7.70
C ALA A 65 12.47 -14.15 -6.50
N ASN A 66 12.40 -12.84 -6.75
CA ASN A 66 12.34 -11.82 -5.69
C ASN A 66 11.05 -11.92 -4.87
N LEU A 67 9.91 -12.17 -5.52
CA LEU A 67 8.62 -12.33 -4.84
C LEU A 67 8.58 -13.62 -4.01
N THR A 68 9.10 -14.73 -4.52
CA THR A 68 9.20 -15.99 -3.78
C THR A 68 10.17 -15.86 -2.61
N SER A 69 11.28 -15.12 -2.76
CA SER A 69 12.19 -14.80 -1.65
C SER A 69 11.49 -13.97 -0.59
N ALA A 70 10.82 -12.89 -0.98
CA ALA A 70 10.09 -12.03 -0.05
C ALA A 70 8.98 -12.79 0.70
N ILE A 71 8.24 -13.67 0.01
CA ILE A 71 7.23 -14.55 0.65
C ILE A 71 7.90 -15.58 1.56
N GLY A 72 9.05 -16.13 1.17
CA GLY A 72 9.84 -17.04 1.99
C GLY A 72 10.38 -16.39 3.27
N GLU A 73 10.86 -15.14 3.17
CA GLU A 73 11.31 -14.31 4.30
C GLU A 73 10.15 -13.96 5.23
N LEU A 74 9.00 -13.58 4.66
CA LEU A 74 7.77 -13.32 5.42
C LEU A 74 7.26 -14.60 6.10
N LYS A 75 7.40 -15.75 5.45
CA LYS A 75 7.08 -17.07 6.02
C LYS A 75 8.09 -17.49 7.09
N GLY A 76 9.36 -17.11 6.97
CA GLY A 76 10.38 -17.25 8.01
C GLY A 76 10.08 -16.40 9.24
N GLN A 77 9.46 -15.24 9.03
CA GLN A 77 8.93 -14.35 10.08
C GLN A 77 7.53 -14.74 10.58
N THR A 78 6.95 -15.90 10.22
CA THR A 78 5.58 -16.25 10.69
C THR A 78 5.44 -16.43 12.19
N GLY A 79 6.55 -16.64 12.92
CA GLY A 79 6.54 -16.56 14.39
C GLY A 79 6.16 -15.16 14.87
N ASP A 80 6.66 -14.13 14.19
CA ASP A 80 6.38 -12.71 14.44
C ASP A 80 4.99 -12.32 13.90
N LEU A 81 4.53 -12.87 12.78
CA LEU A 81 3.14 -12.67 12.31
C LEU A 81 2.10 -13.25 13.28
N GLY A 82 2.40 -14.37 13.94
CA GLY A 82 1.56 -14.92 15.00
C GLY A 82 1.48 -13.97 16.20
N GLU A 83 2.61 -13.43 16.64
CA GLU A 83 2.71 -12.47 17.74
C GLU A 83 2.09 -11.11 17.40
N LEU A 84 2.25 -10.63 16.17
CA LEU A 84 1.60 -9.44 15.62
C LEU A 84 0.09 -9.66 15.51
N SER A 85 -0.36 -10.84 15.08
CA SER A 85 -1.79 -11.16 15.01
C SER A 85 -2.42 -11.25 16.40
N ALA A 86 -1.70 -11.80 17.38
CA ALA A 86 -2.11 -11.84 18.77
C ALA A 86 -2.15 -10.43 19.38
N SER A 87 -1.13 -9.62 19.11
CA SER A 87 -1.06 -8.22 19.52
C SER A 87 -2.18 -7.40 18.88
N LEU A 88 -2.47 -7.62 17.60
CA LEU A 88 -3.56 -6.98 16.88
C LEU A 88 -4.92 -7.45 17.41
N ALA A 89 -5.08 -8.73 17.76
CA ALA A 89 -6.29 -9.27 18.36
C ALA A 89 -6.54 -8.69 19.76
N VAL A 90 -5.48 -8.54 20.57
CA VAL A 90 -5.55 -7.88 21.88
C VAL A 90 -5.86 -6.40 21.73
N LEU A 91 -5.23 -5.71 20.77
CA LEU A 91 -5.46 -4.29 20.53
C LEU A 91 -6.86 -4.02 19.96
N THR A 92 -7.35 -4.88 19.05
CA THR A 92 -8.71 -4.80 18.51
C THR A 92 -9.75 -5.17 19.56
N SER A 93 -9.51 -6.17 20.40
CA SER A 93 -10.38 -6.49 21.54
C SER A 93 -10.42 -5.33 22.54
N GLY A 94 -9.26 -4.76 22.89
CA GLY A 94 -9.16 -3.57 23.73
C GLY A 94 -9.87 -2.36 23.11
N LEU A 95 -9.73 -2.17 21.80
CA LEU A 95 -10.39 -1.11 21.06
C LEU A 95 -11.90 -1.31 20.97
N VAL A 96 -12.39 -2.53 20.76
CA VAL A 96 -13.84 -2.85 20.73
C VAL A 96 -14.45 -2.66 22.11
N ASN A 97 -13.75 -3.06 23.18
CA ASN A 97 -14.20 -2.83 24.55
C ASN A 97 -14.15 -1.34 24.95
N ALA A 98 -13.16 -0.61 24.45
CA ALA A 98 -13.04 0.83 24.65
C ALA A 98 -13.88 1.65 23.65
N ALA A 99 -14.41 1.05 22.58
CA ALA A 99 -15.10 1.73 21.50
C ALA A 99 -16.31 2.55 21.99
N PRO A 100 -17.11 2.12 22.97
CA PRO A 100 -18.18 2.95 23.52
C PRO A 100 -17.64 4.18 24.25
N ALA A 101 -16.55 4.04 25.01
CA ALA A 101 -15.89 5.15 25.70
C ALA A 101 -15.22 6.11 24.72
N ILE A 102 -14.54 5.58 23.70
CA ILE A 102 -13.92 6.36 22.61
C ILE A 102 -15.00 7.06 21.79
N SER A 103 -16.10 6.39 21.44
CA SER A 103 -17.25 7.00 20.77
C SER A 103 -17.88 8.09 21.63
N THR A 104 -17.96 7.90 22.95
CA THR A 104 -18.43 8.93 23.88
C THR A 104 -17.48 10.14 23.91
N LEU A 105 -16.17 9.91 23.87
CA LEU A 105 -15.15 10.97 23.77
C LEU A 105 -15.15 11.66 22.40
N LEU A 106 -15.40 10.91 21.32
CA LEU A 106 -15.49 11.39 19.95
C LEU A 106 -16.81 12.11 19.63
N ASN A 107 -17.86 11.87 20.40
CA ASN A 107 -19.12 12.61 20.33
C ASN A 107 -19.23 13.66 21.45
N SER A 108 -18.18 13.81 22.26
CA SER A 108 -18.10 14.74 23.38
C SER A 108 -17.68 16.14 22.92
N SER A 109 -17.72 17.09 23.85
CA SER A 109 -17.10 18.40 23.69
C SER A 109 -15.62 18.39 23.28
N LEU A 110 -14.91 17.26 23.40
CA LEU A 110 -13.48 17.16 23.06
C LEU A 110 -13.22 17.14 21.54
N THR A 111 -14.15 16.66 20.73
CA THR A 111 -14.06 16.65 19.25
C THR A 111 -14.65 17.89 18.60
N LYS A 112 -15.31 18.76 19.38
CA LYS A 112 -15.71 20.08 18.89
C LYS A 112 -14.45 20.93 18.67
N PRO A 113 -14.47 21.90 17.73
CA PRO A 113 -13.32 22.76 17.46
C PRO A 113 -12.74 23.37 18.74
N GLN A 114 -13.61 23.83 19.65
CA GLN A 114 -13.21 24.44 20.91
C GLN A 114 -12.50 23.47 21.88
N GLY A 115 -12.86 22.18 21.85
CA GLY A 115 -12.20 21.15 22.67
C GLY A 115 -10.86 20.73 22.08
N ALA A 116 -10.80 20.60 20.76
CA ALA A 116 -9.58 20.30 20.02
C ALA A 116 -8.52 21.40 20.25
N ASP A 117 -8.92 22.67 20.25
CA ASP A 117 -8.03 23.81 20.52
C ASP A 117 -7.40 23.74 21.92
N VAL A 118 -8.17 23.34 22.93
CA VAL A 118 -7.66 23.19 24.31
C VAL A 118 -6.67 22.03 24.42
N VAL A 119 -6.96 20.91 23.75
CA VAL A 119 -6.05 19.74 23.73
C VAL A 119 -4.77 20.07 22.98
N ALA A 120 -4.85 20.77 21.85
CA ALA A 120 -3.70 21.25 21.10
C ALA A 120 -2.86 22.22 21.94
N ALA A 121 -3.48 23.22 22.56
CA ALA A 121 -2.79 24.18 23.43
C ALA A 121 -2.09 23.50 24.62
N LEU A 122 -2.73 22.47 25.22
CA LEU A 122 -2.14 21.68 26.28
C LEU A 122 -0.93 20.86 25.77
N GLY A 123 -1.06 20.24 24.60
CA GLY A 123 0.01 19.50 23.95
C GLY A 123 1.23 20.38 23.65
N ASP A 124 1.00 21.55 23.04
CA ASP A 124 2.03 22.53 22.74
C ASP A 124 2.73 23.02 24.02
N ALA A 125 1.97 23.29 25.08
CA ALA A 125 2.53 23.68 26.37
C ALA A 125 3.40 22.59 26.99
N LEU A 126 2.99 21.31 26.94
CA LEU A 126 3.76 20.18 27.45
C LEU A 126 5.08 19.96 26.69
N VAL A 127 5.02 20.02 25.35
CA VAL A 127 6.21 19.88 24.50
C VAL A 127 7.18 21.04 24.72
N SER A 128 6.65 22.26 24.75
CA SER A 128 7.44 23.48 24.99
C SER A 128 8.07 23.49 26.37
N ALA A 129 7.35 23.03 27.40
CA ALA A 129 7.89 22.90 28.75
C ALA A 129 9.05 21.90 28.80
N ARG A 130 8.93 20.74 28.12
CA ARG A 130 10.01 19.75 28.07
C ARG A 130 11.28 20.30 27.40
N GLN A 131 11.13 21.10 26.36
CA GLN A 131 12.25 21.74 25.66
C GLN A 131 12.88 22.88 26.45
N SER A 132 12.08 23.56 27.29
CA SER A 132 12.48 24.75 28.02
C SER A 132 12.93 24.46 29.45
N MET A 133 12.85 23.22 29.94
CA MET A 133 13.26 22.88 31.30
C MET A 133 14.80 22.99 31.46
N PRO A 134 15.31 23.97 32.22
CA PRO A 134 16.71 23.95 32.63
C PRO A 134 16.93 22.80 33.62
N ALA A 135 18.20 22.39 33.80
CA ALA A 135 18.57 21.34 34.75
C ALA A 135 17.98 21.62 36.15
N PRO A 136 17.48 20.59 36.86
CA PRO A 136 16.77 20.77 38.12
C PRO A 136 17.64 21.50 39.16
N PRO A 137 17.11 22.51 39.86
CA PRO A 137 17.87 23.24 40.87
C PRO A 137 18.28 22.29 42.00
N ARG A 138 19.57 22.31 42.35
CA ARG A 138 20.10 21.44 43.41
C ARG A 138 19.66 21.95 44.79
N GLY A 139 18.96 21.10 45.54
CA GLY A 139 18.59 21.31 46.94
C GLY A 139 17.22 21.97 47.16
N VAL A 140 16.63 21.71 48.34
CA VAL A 140 15.26 22.09 48.72
C VAL A 140 15.01 23.61 48.68
N ARG A 141 16.03 24.42 49.00
CA ARG A 141 15.98 25.89 48.93
C ARG A 141 15.98 26.42 47.49
N GLY A 142 16.64 25.74 46.56
CA GLY A 142 16.67 26.11 45.14
C GLY A 142 15.31 25.90 44.49
N VAL A 143 14.68 24.75 44.77
CA VAL A 143 13.29 24.43 44.35
C VAL A 143 12.29 25.43 44.93
N TRP A 144 12.41 25.80 46.21
CA TRP A 144 11.53 26.80 46.82
C TRP A 144 11.65 28.19 46.19
N LYS A 145 12.85 28.59 45.75
CA LYS A 145 13.09 29.88 45.09
C LYS A 145 12.53 29.90 43.67
N THR A 146 12.70 28.82 42.90
CA THR A 146 12.14 28.72 41.54
C THR A 146 10.61 28.67 41.56
N LEU A 147 10.02 27.92 42.49
CA LEU A 147 8.56 27.87 42.67
C LEU A 147 7.99 29.24 43.05
N ARG A 148 8.62 29.95 44.01
CA ARG A 148 8.16 31.28 44.41
C ARG A 148 8.37 32.33 43.32
N GLY A 149 9.41 32.16 42.49
CA GLY A 149 9.66 32.99 41.31
C GLY A 149 8.61 32.78 40.22
N ALA A 150 8.32 31.53 39.89
CA ALA A 150 7.28 31.16 38.92
C ALA A 150 5.88 31.61 39.38
N ALA A 151 5.60 31.56 40.68
CA ALA A 151 4.32 32.06 41.22
C ALA A 151 4.14 33.58 41.12
N ARG A 152 5.21 34.36 40.85
CA ARG A 152 5.11 35.80 40.57
C ARG A 152 4.88 36.11 39.09
N ASP A 153 4.96 35.10 38.23
CA ASP A 153 4.71 35.25 36.81
C ASP A 153 3.21 35.51 36.54
N PRO A 154 2.84 36.61 35.86
CA PRO A 154 1.45 36.89 35.52
C PRO A 154 0.80 35.78 34.68
N ASP A 155 1.55 35.02 33.89
CA ASP A 155 0.99 33.95 33.06
C ASP A 155 0.71 32.69 33.88
N VAL A 156 1.57 32.37 34.85
CA VAL A 156 1.35 31.26 35.81
C VAL A 156 0.11 31.53 36.66
N THR A 157 -0.06 32.76 37.15
CA THR A 157 -1.25 33.12 37.93
C THR A 157 -2.54 33.00 37.11
N ARG A 158 -2.55 33.41 35.83
CA ARG A 158 -3.70 33.19 34.93
C ARG A 158 -4.02 31.72 34.72
N GLY A 159 -3.01 30.87 34.53
CA GLY A 159 -3.19 29.42 34.40
C GLY A 159 -3.78 28.78 35.65
N LEU A 160 -3.34 29.20 36.83
CA LEU A 160 -3.90 28.75 38.11
C LEU A 160 -5.36 29.18 38.32
N VAL A 161 -5.70 30.43 37.95
CA VAL A 161 -7.08 30.91 37.99
C VAL A 161 -7.98 30.11 37.05
N TYR A 162 -7.51 29.82 35.83
CA TYR A 162 -8.23 28.96 34.89
C TYR A 162 -8.48 27.55 35.46
N LEU A 163 -7.45 26.92 36.04
CA LEU A 163 -7.58 25.62 36.70
C LEU A 163 -8.60 25.62 37.83
N LEU A 164 -8.58 26.67 38.65
CA LEU A 164 -9.55 26.84 39.73
C LEU A 164 -10.99 26.95 39.20
N GLU A 165 -11.19 27.69 38.11
CA GLU A 165 -12.50 27.87 37.49
C GLU A 165 -12.99 26.57 36.82
N VAL A 166 -12.10 25.80 36.19
CA VAL A 166 -12.41 24.46 35.66
C VAL A 166 -12.83 23.52 36.80
N ALA A 167 -12.08 23.49 37.91
CA ALA A 167 -12.41 22.68 39.07
C ALA A 167 -13.78 23.07 39.67
N ARG A 168 -14.06 24.38 39.76
CA ARG A 168 -15.35 24.90 40.22
C ARG A 168 -16.51 24.55 39.28
N ALA A 169 -16.28 24.60 37.96
CA ALA A 169 -17.29 24.22 36.98
C ALA A 169 -17.58 22.71 37.01
N PHE A 170 -16.55 21.89 37.22
CA PHE A 170 -16.68 20.44 37.35
C PHE A 170 -17.45 20.06 38.62
N GLY A 171 -17.08 20.60 39.78
CA GLY A 171 -17.74 20.31 41.07
C GLY A 171 -19.19 20.79 41.17
N ARG A 172 -19.67 21.63 40.25
CA ARG A 172 -21.10 21.98 40.15
C ARG A 172 -21.92 20.95 39.36
N ARG A 173 -21.26 20.07 38.59
CA ARG A 173 -21.90 19.10 37.69
C ARG A 173 -21.88 17.67 38.23
N VAL A 174 -21.04 17.39 39.22
CA VAL A 174 -20.94 16.11 39.95
C VAL A 174 -21.63 16.27 41.30
#